data_AF-A0A1U7HBV0-F1
#
_entry.id   AF-A0A1U7HBV0-F1
#
_cell.length_a   1.000
_cell.length_b   1.000
_cell.length_c   1.000
_cell.angle_alpha   90.00
_cell.angle_beta   90.00
_cell.angle_gamma   90.00
#
_symmetry.space_group_name_H-M   'P 1'
#
loop_
_entity.id
_entity.type
_entity.pdbx_description
1 polymer ?
#
loop_
_entity_poly.entity_id
_entity_poly.type
_entity_poly.pdbx_seq_one_letter_code
_entity_poly.pdbx_strand_id
1 'polypeptide(L)'
;MNVYAKWFGRVVWLGIVVNLFFVVPLLFFPEALLSLLRMQIPVPIIWVRAAGLLLLEISILYIPGAIDPFRYKATAWMSVLVTRGGGSSFFLVAVLFFGQELGFVTIALVDLFFGVVEGILLYLAMRNEPTAVKAMG
;
A
#
# COMPACT_ATOMS: atom_id res chain seq x y z
N MET A 1 -21.79 -5.05 7.13
CA MET A 1 -20.95 -4.33 6.14
C MET A 1 -21.71 -4.17 4.84
N ASN A 2 -21.68 -2.98 4.22
CA ASN A 2 -22.20 -2.77 2.87
C ASN A 2 -21.29 -3.40 1.80
N VAL A 3 -21.76 -3.43 0.55
CA VAL A 3 -21.04 -4.07 -0.58
C VAL A 3 -19.66 -3.43 -0.82
N TYR A 4 -19.55 -2.11 -0.68
CA TYR A 4 -18.30 -1.38 -0.87
C TYR A 4 -17.25 -1.74 0.18
N ALA A 5 -17.66 -1.88 1.44
CA ALA A 5 -16.76 -2.30 2.53
C ALA A 5 -16.23 -3.73 2.31
N LYS A 6 -17.05 -4.65 1.76
CA LYS A 6 -16.61 -6.01 1.43
C LYS A 6 -15.58 -6.00 0.29
N TRP A 7 -15.81 -5.19 -0.75
CA TRP A 7 -14.87 -5.07 -1.86
C TRP A 7 -13.59 -4.33 -1.45
N PHE A 8 -13.69 -3.30 -0.62
CA PHE A 8 -12.53 -2.64 -0.01
C PHE A 8 -11.63 -3.66 0.67
N GLY A 9 -12.17 -4.47 1.59
CA GLY A 9 -11.38 -5.50 2.28
C GLY A 9 -10.73 -6.49 1.32
N ARG A 10 -11.43 -6.94 0.27
CA ARG A 10 -10.87 -7.84 -0.76
C ARG A 10 -9.72 -7.20 -1.53
N VAL A 11 -9.86 -5.93 -1.90
CA VAL A 11 -8.80 -5.20 -2.63
C VAL A 11 -7.59 -4.97 -1.73
N VAL A 12 -7.79 -4.63 -0.45
CA VAL A 12 -6.68 -4.52 0.51
C VAL A 12 -5.94 -5.85 0.66
N TRP A 13 -6.66 -6.98 0.76
CA TRP A 13 -6.04 -8.30 0.79
C TRP A 13 -5.25 -8.61 -0.49
N LEU A 14 -5.78 -8.27 -1.66
CA LEU A 14 -5.06 -8.39 -2.92
C LEU A 14 -3.80 -7.51 -2.92
N GLY A 15 -3.89 -6.29 -2.41
CA GLY A 15 -2.75 -5.37 -2.26
C GLY A 15 -1.68 -5.89 -1.30
N ILE A 16 -2.07 -6.58 -0.22
CA ILE A 16 -1.13 -7.27 0.68
C ILE A 16 -0.39 -8.38 -0.08
N VAL A 17 -1.11 -9.20 -0.86
CA VAL A 17 -0.49 -10.27 -1.67
C VAL A 17 0.47 -9.67 -2.70
N VAL A 18 0.09 -8.57 -3.37
CA VAL A 18 0.97 -7.86 -4.30
C VAL A 18 2.21 -7.30 -3.58
N ASN A 19 2.06 -6.72 -2.38
CA ASN A 19 3.21 -6.30 -1.58
C ASN A 19 4.15 -7.46 -1.27
N LEU A 20 3.63 -8.66 -0.99
CA LEU A 20 4.48 -9.83 -0.72
C LEU A 20 5.36 -10.22 -1.93
N PHE A 21 4.90 -9.98 -3.15
CA PHE A 21 5.74 -10.16 -4.35
C PHE A 21 6.90 -9.17 -4.42
N PHE A 22 6.87 -8.06 -3.70
CA PHE A 22 8.02 -7.16 -3.52
C PHE A 22 8.83 -7.52 -2.27
N VAL A 23 8.15 -7.75 -1.13
CA VAL A 23 8.79 -8.07 0.16
C VAL A 23 9.71 -9.28 0.05
N VAL A 24 9.23 -10.41 -0.48
CA VAL A 24 10.00 -11.65 -0.55
C VAL A 24 11.32 -11.45 -1.31
N PRO A 25 11.32 -10.93 -2.55
CA PRO A 25 12.58 -10.69 -3.24
C PRO A 25 13.41 -9.57 -2.61
N LEU A 26 12.83 -8.49 -2.06
CA LEU A 26 13.61 -7.46 -1.35
C LEU A 26 14.37 -8.04 -0.15
N LEU A 27 13.79 -9.01 0.56
CA LEU A 27 14.40 -9.62 1.72
C LEU A 27 15.44 -10.69 1.38
N PHE A 28 15.18 -11.54 0.37
CA PHE A 28 16.03 -12.70 0.08
C PHE A 28 16.92 -12.53 -1.15
N PHE A 29 16.45 -11.82 -2.17
CA PHE A 29 17.10 -11.66 -3.47
C PHE A 29 17.07 -10.19 -3.98
N PRO A 30 17.51 -9.21 -3.16
CA PRO A 30 17.32 -7.78 -3.48
C PRO A 30 17.97 -7.37 -4.79
N GLU A 31 19.17 -7.87 -5.07
CA GLU A 31 19.91 -7.55 -6.31
C GLU A 31 19.18 -8.01 -7.58
N ALA A 32 18.50 -9.17 -7.51
CA ALA A 32 17.74 -9.69 -8.64
C ALA A 32 16.53 -8.81 -8.94
N LEU A 33 15.80 -8.36 -7.92
CA LEU A 33 14.67 -7.45 -8.10
C LEU A 33 15.12 -6.08 -8.59
N LEU A 34 16.17 -5.51 -8.02
CA LEU A 34 16.71 -4.22 -8.46
C LEU A 34 17.18 -4.29 -9.92
N SER A 35 17.87 -5.37 -10.31
CA SER A 35 18.27 -5.60 -11.70
C SER A 35 17.06 -5.71 -12.63
N LEU A 36 16.01 -6.42 -12.22
CA LEU A 36 14.76 -6.53 -12.98
C LEU A 36 14.11 -5.16 -13.19
N LEU A 37 14.10 -4.31 -12.16
CA LEU A 37 13.57 -2.96 -12.20
C LEU A 37 14.54 -1.94 -12.82
N ARG A 38 15.71 -2.40 -13.30
CA ARG A 38 16.80 -1.58 -13.85
C ARG A 38 17.23 -0.47 -12.88
N MET A 39 17.33 -0.82 -11.60
CA MET A 39 17.79 0.05 -10.54
C MET A 39 19.25 -0.24 -10.18
N GLN A 40 19.96 0.79 -9.72
CA GLN A 40 21.28 0.66 -9.14
C GLN A 40 21.23 -0.23 -7.90
N ILE A 41 22.21 -1.11 -7.77
CA ILE A 41 22.40 -1.94 -6.57
C ILE A 41 23.17 -1.10 -5.55
N PRO A 42 22.56 -0.66 -4.43
CA PRO A 42 23.23 0.17 -3.45
C PRO A 42 24.19 -0.65 -2.60
N VAL A 43 25.27 -0.01 -2.16
CA VAL A 43 26.20 -0.54 -1.16
C VAL A 43 26.17 0.40 0.06
N PRO A 44 25.75 -0.07 1.25
CA PRO A 44 25.41 -1.45 1.59
C PRO A 44 23.98 -1.86 1.18
N ILE A 45 23.80 -3.11 0.77
CA ILE A 45 22.51 -3.67 0.31
C ILE A 45 21.44 -3.77 1.43
N ILE A 46 21.86 -3.61 2.69
CA ILE A 46 20.98 -3.74 3.87
C ILE A 46 19.79 -2.78 3.83
N TRP A 47 19.93 -1.59 3.24
CA TRP A 47 18.85 -0.62 3.13
C TRP A 47 17.67 -1.12 2.28
N VAL A 48 17.96 -1.93 1.26
CA VAL A 48 16.94 -2.52 0.39
C VAL A 48 16.15 -3.60 1.14
N ARG A 49 16.86 -4.41 1.94
CA ARG A 49 16.24 -5.41 2.82
C ARG A 49 15.41 -4.73 3.91
N ALA A 50 15.92 -3.66 4.51
CA ALA A 50 15.19 -2.87 5.50
C ALA A 50 13.90 -2.28 4.91
N ALA A 51 13.95 -1.74 3.69
CA ALA A 51 12.75 -1.26 2.99
C ALA A 51 11.73 -2.39 2.74
N GLY A 52 12.20 -3.59 2.37
CA GLY A 52 11.34 -4.78 2.27
C GLY A 52 10.67 -5.18 3.59
N LEU A 53 11.40 -5.10 4.71
CA LEU A 53 10.84 -5.39 6.03
C LEU A 53 9.78 -4.34 6.44
N LEU A 54 10.04 -3.06 6.22
CA LEU A 54 9.07 -2.00 6.49
C LEU A 54 7.81 -2.17 5.64
N LEU A 55 7.95 -2.56 4.37
CA LEU A 55 6.82 -2.88 3.49
C LEU A 55 5.98 -4.06 4.03
N LEU A 56 6.63 -5.07 4.62
CA LEU A 56 5.93 -6.17 5.29
C LEU A 56 5.16 -5.69 6.51
N GLU A 57 5.80 -4.91 7.38
CA GLU A 57 5.19 -4.37 8.59
C GLU A 57 3.94 -3.54 8.28
N ILE A 58 4.03 -2.59 7.33
CA ILE A 58 2.86 -1.79 6.93
C ILE A 58 1.76 -2.67 6.32
N SER A 59 2.13 -3.72 5.57
CA SER A 59 1.14 -4.65 5.00
C SER A 59 0.36 -5.40 6.09
N ILE A 60 1.04 -5.78 7.18
CA ILE A 60 0.38 -6.38 8.36
C ILE A 60 -0.55 -5.36 9.03
N LEU A 61 -0.11 -4.10 9.13
CA LEU A 61 -0.92 -3.03 9.73
C LEU A 61 -2.18 -2.69 8.94
N TYR A 62 -2.30 -3.10 7.66
CA TYR A 62 -3.54 -2.95 6.89
C TYR A 62 -4.64 -3.94 7.31
N ILE A 63 -4.28 -5.07 7.92
CA ILE A 63 -5.19 -6.20 8.19
C ILE A 63 -6.42 -5.77 9.01
N PRO A 64 -6.33 -5.00 10.12
CA PRO A 64 -7.50 -4.60 10.87
C PRO A 64 -8.51 -3.80 10.03
N GLY A 65 -8.03 -2.87 9.21
CA GLY A 65 -8.87 -2.09 8.29
C GLY A 65 -9.51 -2.95 7.20
N ALA A 66 -8.81 -3.99 6.72
CA ALA A 66 -9.33 -4.92 5.73
C ALA A 66 -10.44 -5.83 6.28
N ILE A 67 -10.35 -6.24 7.56
CA ILE A 67 -11.33 -7.10 8.22
C ILE A 67 -12.60 -6.33 8.55
N ASP A 68 -12.47 -5.18 9.21
CA ASP A 68 -13.60 -4.34 9.59
C ASP A 68 -13.25 -2.84 9.49
N PRO A 69 -13.49 -2.22 8.31
CA PRO A 69 -13.17 -0.82 8.08
C PRO A 69 -14.03 0.15 8.91
N PHE A 70 -15.19 -0.28 9.40
CA PHE A 70 -16.06 0.57 10.24
C PHE A 70 -15.61 0.58 11.70
N ARG A 71 -15.11 -0.55 12.20
CA ARG A 71 -14.52 -0.62 13.54
C ARG A 71 -13.13 0.01 13.59
N TYR A 72 -12.32 -0.19 12.55
CA TYR A 72 -10.93 0.27 12.48
C TYR A 72 -10.76 1.40 11.45
N LYS A 73 -11.58 2.46 11.56
CA LYS A 73 -11.63 3.58 10.59
C LYS A 73 -10.27 4.25 10.39
N ALA A 74 -9.55 4.53 11.47
CA ALA A 74 -8.24 5.16 11.40
C ALA A 74 -7.26 4.30 10.58
N THR A 75 -7.18 3.00 10.89
CA THR A 75 -6.31 2.06 10.17
C THR A 75 -6.70 1.94 8.69
N ALA A 76 -8.01 1.86 8.39
CA ALA A 76 -8.49 1.81 7.02
C ALA A 76 -8.09 3.07 6.23
N TRP A 77 -8.28 4.27 6.79
CA TRP A 77 -7.86 5.51 6.13
C TRP A 77 -6.35 5.68 6.04
N MET A 78 -5.58 5.27 7.06
CA MET A 78 -4.12 5.31 7.02
C MET A 78 -3.55 4.39 5.93
N SER A 79 -4.13 3.20 5.76
CA SER A 79 -3.72 2.29 4.67
C SER A 79 -3.84 2.97 3.31
N VAL A 80 -4.92 3.70 3.06
CA VAL A 80 -5.14 4.39 1.79
C VAL A 80 -4.30 5.66 1.66
N LEU A 81 -4.49 6.63 2.57
CA LEU A 81 -3.96 7.99 2.36
C LEU A 81 -2.49 8.10 2.72
N VAL A 82 -2.11 7.58 3.89
CA VAL A 82 -0.75 7.76 4.42
C VAL A 82 0.21 6.82 3.70
N THR A 83 -0.15 5.55 3.58
CA THR A 83 0.80 4.57 3.04
C THR A 83 0.73 4.47 1.51
N ARG A 84 -0.42 4.15 0.90
CA ARG A 84 -0.53 4.03 -0.56
C ARG A 84 -0.43 5.39 -1.26
N GLY A 85 -1.20 6.37 -0.79
CA GLY A 85 -1.14 7.74 -1.29
C GLY A 85 0.23 8.39 -1.08
N GLY A 86 0.80 8.26 0.12
CA GLY A 86 2.13 8.75 0.44
C GLY A 86 3.24 8.06 -0.37
N GLY A 87 3.23 6.73 -0.47
CA GLY A 87 4.20 5.94 -1.25
C GLY A 87 4.18 6.31 -2.73
N SER A 88 2.99 6.31 -3.35
CA SER A 88 2.82 6.75 -4.74
C SER A 88 3.34 8.16 -4.96
N SER A 89 2.96 9.12 -4.10
CA SER A 89 3.36 10.52 -4.25
C SER A 89 4.86 10.69 -4.08
N PHE A 90 5.44 10.03 -3.07
CA PHE A 90 6.88 10.07 -2.80
C PHE A 90 7.68 9.57 -3.99
N PHE A 91 7.39 8.37 -4.49
CA PHE A 91 8.16 7.78 -5.59
C PHE A 91 7.94 8.51 -6.93
N LEU A 92 6.74 9.02 -7.21
CA LEU A 92 6.52 9.86 -8.40
C LEU A 92 7.34 11.16 -8.32
N VAL A 93 7.30 11.85 -7.17
CA VAL A 93 8.06 13.08 -6.98
C VAL A 93 9.57 12.83 -7.04
N ALA A 94 10.03 11.72 -6.45
CA ALA A 94 11.42 11.28 -6.49
C ALA A 94 11.93 11.13 -7.93
N VAL A 95 11.15 10.49 -8.80
CA VAL A 95 11.53 10.29 -10.20
C VAL A 95 11.41 11.58 -11.00
N LEU A 96 10.29 12.30 -10.88
CA LEU A 96 9.99 13.45 -11.74
C LEU A 96 10.81 14.70 -11.40
N PHE A 97 11.18 14.89 -10.13
CA PHE A 97 11.83 16.13 -9.67
C PHE A 97 13.21 15.92 -9.04
N PHE A 98 13.51 14.73 -8.52
CA PHE A 98 14.79 14.45 -7.84
C PHE A 98 15.73 13.52 -8.62
N GLY A 99 15.42 13.22 -9.88
CA GLY A 99 16.30 12.47 -10.78
C GLY A 99 16.51 11.01 -10.40
N GLN A 100 15.59 10.42 -9.64
CA GLN A 100 15.64 8.99 -9.30
C GLN A 100 15.31 8.10 -10.50
N GLU A 101 15.72 6.84 -10.41
CA GLU A 101 15.61 5.88 -11.50
C GLU A 101 14.15 5.53 -11.85
N LEU A 102 13.88 5.30 -13.14
CA LEU A 102 12.54 5.00 -13.64
C LEU A 102 11.93 3.72 -13.04
N GLY A 103 12.76 2.80 -12.51
CA GLY A 103 12.27 1.62 -11.81
C GLY A 103 11.30 1.95 -10.68
N PHE A 104 11.49 3.09 -9.99
CA PHE A 104 10.65 3.51 -8.87
C PHE A 104 9.23 3.88 -9.30
N VAL A 105 9.02 4.21 -10.58
CA VAL A 105 7.68 4.43 -11.15
C VAL A 105 6.82 3.18 -11.04
N THR A 106 7.40 1.98 -11.12
CA THR A 106 6.66 0.72 -10.97
C THR A 106 6.01 0.65 -9.59
N ILE A 107 6.78 0.96 -8.55
CA ILE A 107 6.30 0.96 -7.16
C ILE A 107 5.22 2.04 -6.99
N ALA A 108 5.48 3.23 -7.51
CA ALA A 108 4.52 4.33 -7.49
C ALA A 108 3.17 3.97 -8.13
N LEU A 109 3.18 3.36 -9.33
CA LEU A 109 1.96 3.04 -10.06
C LEU A 109 1.15 1.95 -9.37
N VAL A 110 1.81 0.96 -8.77
CA VAL A 110 1.16 -0.07 -7.95
C VAL A 110 0.45 0.59 -6.76
N ASP A 111 1.17 1.41 -6.00
CA ASP A 111 0.59 2.12 -4.86
C ASP A 111 -0.53 3.10 -5.26
N LEU A 112 -0.39 3.79 -6.40
CA LEU A 112 -1.41 4.68 -6.93
C LEU A 112 -2.68 3.93 -7.26
N PHE A 113 -2.56 2.80 -7.97
CA PHE A 113 -3.69 1.98 -8.37
C PHE A 113 -4.46 1.50 -7.14
N PHE A 114 -3.78 0.89 -6.16
CA PHE A 114 -4.43 0.44 -4.93
C PHE A 114 -4.99 1.61 -4.13
N GLY A 115 -4.24 2.70 -3.94
CA GLY A 115 -4.70 3.88 -3.23
C GLY A 115 -5.96 4.52 -3.82
N VAL A 116 -6.05 4.61 -5.16
CA VAL A 116 -7.24 5.15 -5.84
C VAL A 116 -8.44 4.21 -5.69
N VAL A 117 -8.26 2.91 -5.99
CA VAL A 117 -9.36 1.93 -5.94
C VAL A 117 -9.85 1.75 -4.51
N GLU A 118 -8.95 1.55 -3.56
CA GLU A 118 -9.26 1.42 -2.14
C GLU A 118 -9.88 2.71 -1.59
N GLY A 119 -9.38 3.88 -1.96
CA GLY A 119 -9.91 5.17 -1.54
C GLY A 119 -11.34 5.41 -2.01
N ILE A 120 -11.64 5.09 -3.28
CA ILE A 120 -13.01 5.17 -3.81
C ILE A 120 -13.93 4.21 -3.05
N LEU A 121 -13.52 2.95 -2.88
CA LEU A 121 -14.32 1.94 -2.18
C LEU A 121 -14.55 2.30 -0.72
N LEU A 122 -13.52 2.78 -0.02
CA LEU A 122 -13.61 3.19 1.38
C LEU A 122 -14.52 4.41 1.52
N TYR A 123 -14.38 5.41 0.65
CA TYR A 123 -15.24 6.59 0.64
C TYR A 123 -16.72 6.21 0.44
N LEU A 124 -17.01 5.36 -0.55
CA LEU A 124 -18.37 4.86 -0.81
C LEU A 124 -18.89 3.98 0.34
N ALA A 125 -18.01 3.21 0.99
CA ALA A 125 -18.35 2.43 2.16
C ALA A 125 -18.76 3.31 3.35
N MET A 126 -17.99 4.36 3.62
CA MET A 126 -18.26 5.31 4.72
C MET A 126 -19.50 6.17 4.46
N ARG A 127 -19.74 6.57 3.21
CA ARG A 127 -20.96 7.33 2.85
C ARG A 127 -22.24 6.52 3.04
N ASN A 128 -22.15 5.20 2.80
CA ASN A 128 -23.26 4.26 2.96
C ASN A 128 -23.16 3.48 4.28
N GLU A 129 -22.57 4.08 5.32
CA GLU A 129 -22.45 3.48 6.64
C GLU A 129 -23.85 3.31 7.26
N PRO A 130 -24.23 2.11 7.74
CA PRO A 130 -25.54 1.90 8.36
C PRO A 130 -25.73 2.81 9.58
N THR A 131 -26.88 3.46 9.68
CA THR A 131 -27.22 4.45 10.72
C THR A 131 -26.98 3.95 12.15
N ALA A 132 -27.17 2.64 12.38
CA ALA A 132 -26.93 2.00 13.68
C ALA A 132 -25.45 2.00 14.12
N VAL A 133 -24.50 1.94 13.18
CA VAL A 133 -23.06 1.98 13.47
C VAL A 133 -22.60 3.42 13.70
N LYS A 134 -23.20 4.38 12.99
CA LYS A 134 -22.93 5.81 13.13
C LYS A 134 -23.32 6.38 14.50
N ALA A 135 -24.25 5.74 15.21
CA ALA A 135 -24.69 6.16 16.54
C ALA A 135 -23.82 5.64 17.70
N MET A 136 -22.87 4.73 17.42
CA MET A 136 -22.03 4.05 18.42
C MET A 136 -20.56 4.54 18.44
N GLY A 137 -20.17 5.44 17.55
CA GLY A 137 -18.82 6.01 17.47
C GLY A 137 -18.87 7.52 17.38
#